data_AF-A0A136N9L4-F1
#
_entry.id   AF-A0A136N9L4-F1
#
_cell.length_a   1.000
_cell.length_b   1.000
_cell.length_c   1.000
_cell.angle_alpha   90.00
_cell.angle_beta   90.00
_cell.angle_gamma   90.00
#
_symmetry.space_group_name_H-M   'P 1'
#
loop_
_entity.id
_entity.type
_entity.pdbx_description
1 polymer ?
#
loop_
_entity_poly.entity_id
_entity_poly.type
_entity_poly.pdbx_seq_one_letter_code
_entity_poly.pdbx_strand_id
1 'polypeptide(L)'
;MANAAGTAQKYFGKANIKSIKYVSPVYAKKFKVVVFVPLESADELSFKMASAGAGNIGKYSLCSFRTKGIGTFMGSRTSNPATGTPGKFEMTEEIRLEMICPRESLDKVINIIYASHPYEEPACEIYPVIVKETQLHKDTALIELKKPVILNDVMKKMNRKIELPGMNIKAFSKKYKRIFIDLAGKTEFSITPAKEKTLVIKKINNIINIEVI
;
A
#
# COMPACT_ATOMS: atom_id res chain seq x y z
N MET A 1 -13.77 13.91 8.95
CA MET A 1 -12.60 13.68 9.83
C MET A 1 -11.63 14.84 9.66
N ALA A 2 -10.94 15.26 10.72
CA ALA A 2 -9.89 16.27 10.61
C ALA A 2 -8.67 15.70 9.86
N ASN A 3 -8.11 16.46 8.93
CA ASN A 3 -6.88 16.11 8.21
C ASN A 3 -5.64 16.26 9.11
N ALA A 4 -4.43 16.06 8.57
CA ALA A 4 -3.20 16.13 9.38
C ALA A 4 -3.02 17.51 10.03
N ALA A 5 -3.29 18.59 9.29
CA ALA A 5 -3.20 19.94 9.80
C ALA A 5 -4.24 20.24 10.90
N GLY A 6 -5.49 19.85 10.71
CA GLY A 6 -6.54 20.00 11.73
C GLY A 6 -6.23 19.21 13.00
N THR A 7 -5.67 18.01 12.85
CA THR A 7 -5.20 17.18 13.97
C THR A 7 -4.05 17.86 14.72
N ALA A 8 -3.07 18.40 13.99
CA ALA A 8 -1.97 19.14 14.59
C ALA A 8 -2.45 20.37 15.37
N GLN A 9 -3.36 21.15 14.77
CA GLN A 9 -3.93 22.34 15.41
C GLN A 9 -4.72 21.99 16.67
N LYS A 10 -5.50 20.90 16.64
CA LYS A 10 -6.28 20.43 17.78
C LYS A 10 -5.41 20.03 18.97
N TYR A 11 -4.34 19.26 18.75
CA TYR A 11 -3.58 18.66 19.85
C TYR A 11 -2.34 19.46 20.27
N PHE A 12 -1.77 20.26 19.38
CA PHE A 12 -0.56 21.03 19.65
C PHE A 12 -0.81 22.55 19.69
N GLY A 13 -1.98 23.01 19.25
CA GLY A 13 -2.36 24.42 19.23
C GLY A 13 -1.80 25.16 18.02
N LYS A 14 -2.65 25.92 17.32
CA LYS A 14 -2.29 26.68 16.10
C LYS A 14 -1.08 27.59 16.31
N ALA A 15 -0.99 28.26 17.45
CA ALA A 15 0.11 29.19 17.77
C ALA A 15 1.48 28.50 17.93
N ASN A 16 1.49 27.21 18.32
CA ASN A 16 2.72 26.44 18.54
C ASN A 16 3.23 25.73 17.27
N ILE A 17 2.45 25.72 16.20
CA ILE A 17 2.90 25.15 14.92
C ILE A 17 3.85 26.15 14.25
N LYS A 18 5.07 25.70 13.96
CA LYS A 18 6.06 26.45 13.18
C LYS A 18 5.86 26.21 11.69
N SER A 19 5.67 24.96 11.28
CA SER A 19 5.43 24.59 9.89
C SER A 19 4.62 23.30 9.77
N ILE A 20 3.90 23.18 8.65
CA ILE A 20 3.20 21.97 8.23
C ILE A 20 3.69 21.65 6.83
N LYS A 21 4.36 20.51 6.67
CA LYS A 21 4.75 20.00 5.36
C LYS A 21 3.96 18.72 5.09
N TYR A 22 2.99 18.82 4.19
CA TYR A 22 2.34 17.61 3.67
C TYR A 22 3.38 16.75 2.96
N VAL A 23 3.29 15.46 3.18
CA VAL A 23 4.16 14.47 2.56
C VAL A 23 3.30 13.35 2.02
N SER A 24 3.77 12.69 0.96
CA SER A 24 3.21 11.39 0.61
C SER A 24 3.59 10.40 1.71
N PRO A 25 2.86 9.29 1.92
CA PRO A 25 3.56 8.09 2.34
C PRO A 25 4.77 7.94 1.40
N VAL A 26 5.99 8.18 1.89
CA VAL A 26 7.17 8.12 1.01
C VAL A 26 7.23 6.73 0.37
N TYR A 27 6.74 5.74 1.10
CA TYR A 27 6.55 4.37 0.65
C TYR A 27 5.18 3.85 1.11
N ALA A 28 4.48 3.18 0.20
CA ALA A 28 3.17 2.58 0.43
C ALA A 28 3.20 1.09 0.11
N LYS A 29 2.50 0.30 0.93
CA LYS A 29 2.32 -1.13 0.68
C LYS A 29 1.26 -1.34 -0.39
N LYS A 30 1.63 -1.99 -1.50
CA LYS A 30 0.77 -2.39 -2.60
C LYS A 30 1.02 -3.86 -2.91
N PHE A 31 0.38 -4.36 -3.96
CA PHE A 31 0.62 -5.70 -4.49
C PHE A 31 1.12 -5.60 -5.92
N LYS A 32 2.05 -6.48 -6.30
CA LYS A 32 2.33 -6.78 -7.70
C LYS A 32 1.56 -8.05 -8.03
N VAL A 33 0.58 -7.92 -8.91
CA VAL A 33 -0.19 -9.05 -9.43
C VAL A 33 0.50 -9.51 -10.70
N VAL A 34 0.80 -10.79 -10.76
CA VAL A 34 1.45 -11.43 -11.89
C VAL A 34 0.54 -12.54 -12.38
N VAL A 35 0.26 -12.57 -13.68
CA VAL A 35 -0.51 -13.63 -14.32
C VAL A 35 0.20 -14.07 -15.59
N PHE A 36 0.17 -15.37 -15.87
CA PHE A 36 0.72 -15.96 -17.08
C PHE A 36 -0.44 -16.30 -18.02
N VAL A 37 -0.43 -15.70 -19.20
CA VAL A 37 -1.57 -15.71 -20.13
C VAL A 37 -1.08 -15.94 -21.56
N PRO A 38 -1.83 -16.66 -22.42
CA PRO A 38 -1.54 -16.74 -23.85
C PRO A 38 -1.31 -15.38 -24.48
N LEU A 39 -0.39 -15.32 -25.44
CA LEU A 39 -0.03 -14.08 -26.14
C LEU A 39 -1.24 -13.31 -26.68
N GLU A 40 -2.20 -14.03 -27.26
CA GLU A 40 -3.40 -13.47 -27.90
C GLU A 40 -4.39 -12.86 -26.91
N SER A 41 -4.42 -13.35 -25.66
CA SER A 41 -5.36 -12.88 -24.61
C SER A 41 -4.74 -11.83 -23.68
N ALA A 42 -3.44 -11.57 -23.79
CA ALA A 42 -2.70 -10.70 -22.86
C ALA A 42 -3.22 -9.26 -22.84
N ASP A 43 -3.59 -8.70 -23.99
CA ASP A 43 -4.11 -7.33 -24.08
C ASP A 43 -5.46 -7.20 -23.41
N GLU A 44 -6.42 -8.06 -23.77
CA GLU A 44 -7.76 -8.07 -23.19
C GLU A 44 -7.70 -8.21 -21.67
N LEU A 45 -6.92 -9.19 -21.19
CA LEU A 45 -6.78 -9.41 -19.76
C LEU A 45 -6.19 -8.18 -19.04
N SER A 46 -5.20 -7.50 -19.63
CA SER A 46 -4.63 -6.28 -19.05
C SER A 46 -5.65 -5.13 -18.94
N PHE A 47 -6.54 -4.98 -19.93
CA PHE A 47 -7.62 -4.00 -19.88
C PHE A 47 -8.63 -4.32 -18.79
N LYS A 48 -8.99 -5.60 -18.62
CA LYS A 48 -9.90 -6.07 -17.56
C LYS A 48 -9.30 -5.87 -16.17
N MET A 49 -8.01 -6.19 -15.99
CA MET A 49 -7.29 -5.92 -14.75
C MET A 49 -7.26 -4.43 -14.41
N ALA A 50 -7.03 -3.58 -15.41
CA ALA A 50 -7.02 -2.13 -15.21
C ALA A 50 -8.39 -1.55 -14.85
N SER A 51 -9.46 -2.03 -15.48
CA SER A 51 -10.82 -1.59 -15.13
C SER A 51 -11.22 -2.00 -13.71
N ALA A 52 -10.64 -3.08 -13.17
CA ALA A 52 -10.77 -3.49 -11.78
C ALA A 52 -9.85 -2.71 -10.81
N GLY A 53 -8.93 -1.88 -11.32
CA GLY A 53 -8.12 -0.94 -10.54
C GLY A 53 -6.61 -1.21 -10.52
N ALA A 54 -6.12 -2.25 -11.20
CA ALA A 54 -4.68 -2.48 -11.36
C ALA A 54 -4.05 -1.46 -12.34
N GLY A 55 -2.72 -1.29 -12.27
CA GLY A 55 -1.96 -0.50 -13.23
C GLY A 55 -2.20 1.01 -13.17
N ASN A 56 -2.84 1.51 -12.11
CA ASN A 56 -2.97 2.95 -11.86
C ASN A 56 -1.78 3.42 -11.03
N ILE A 57 -0.86 4.17 -11.66
CA ILE A 57 0.35 4.70 -11.03
C ILE A 57 0.42 6.21 -11.30
N GLY A 58 0.15 7.00 -10.27
CA GLY A 58 0.19 8.45 -10.40
C GLY A 58 -0.89 8.97 -11.35
N LYS A 59 -0.47 9.55 -12.48
CA LYS A 59 -1.35 10.03 -13.56
C LYS A 59 -1.48 9.06 -14.73
N TYR A 60 -0.86 7.89 -14.63
CA TYR A 60 -0.85 6.88 -15.68
C TYR A 60 -1.79 5.73 -15.29
N SER A 61 -2.51 5.24 -16.28
CA SER A 61 -3.38 4.06 -16.21
C SER A 61 -2.81 2.96 -17.09
N LEU A 62 -3.33 1.73 -16.96
CA LEU A 62 -2.91 0.57 -17.76
C LEU A 62 -1.40 0.25 -17.67
N CYS A 63 -0.73 0.69 -16.61
CA CYS A 63 0.69 0.39 -16.40
C CYS A 63 0.86 -1.10 -16.17
N SER A 64 1.53 -1.77 -17.10
CA SER A 64 1.91 -3.18 -17.00
C SER A 64 3.35 -3.39 -17.46
N PHE A 65 3.99 -4.42 -16.93
CA PHE A 65 5.22 -4.97 -17.47
C PHE A 65 4.92 -6.35 -18.04
N ARG A 66 5.56 -6.67 -19.17
CA ARG A 66 5.26 -7.89 -19.93
C ARG A 66 6.55 -8.57 -20.33
N THR A 67 6.64 -9.87 -20.10
CA THR A 67 7.77 -10.69 -20.53
C THR A 67 7.25 -11.91 -21.26
N LYS A 68 7.74 -12.14 -22.48
CA LYS A 68 7.46 -13.36 -23.22
C LYS A 68 8.21 -14.52 -22.58
N GLY A 69 7.55 -15.66 -22.47
CA GLY A 69 8.13 -16.90 -21.96
C GLY A 69 7.42 -18.12 -22.53
N ILE A 70 7.88 -19.29 -22.10
CA ILE A 70 7.25 -20.57 -22.40
C ILE A 70 6.67 -21.13 -21.13
N GLY A 71 5.35 -21.29 -21.09
CA GLY A 71 4.64 -22.06 -20.09
C GLY A 71 4.70 -23.54 -20.43
N THR A 72 4.81 -24.40 -19.42
CA THR A 72 4.74 -25.85 -19.58
C THR A 72 3.73 -26.42 -18.61
N PHE A 73 2.97 -27.42 -19.06
CA PHE A 73 1.98 -28.08 -18.22
C PHE A 73 1.77 -29.52 -18.68
N MET A 74 1.25 -30.33 -17.76
CA MET A 74 0.75 -31.66 -18.05
C MET A 74 -0.62 -31.79 -17.38
N GLY A 75 -1.67 -31.62 -18.17
CA GLY A 75 -3.03 -31.78 -17.69
C GLY A 75 -3.30 -33.20 -17.22
N SER A 76 -4.26 -33.38 -16.31
CA SER A 76 -4.73 -34.73 -15.95
C SER A 76 -5.49 -35.35 -17.13
N ARG A 77 -5.91 -36.62 -17.03
CA ARG A 77 -6.77 -37.23 -18.05
C ARG A 77 -8.16 -36.59 -18.14
N THR A 78 -8.56 -35.82 -17.14
CA THR A 78 -9.88 -35.17 -17.05
C THR A 78 -9.80 -33.65 -17.17
N SER A 79 -8.61 -33.08 -17.41
CA SER A 79 -8.46 -31.64 -17.64
C SER A 79 -9.09 -31.25 -18.97
N ASN A 80 -9.57 -30.01 -19.08
CA ASN A 80 -10.09 -29.45 -20.32
C ASN A 80 -9.30 -28.18 -20.68
N PRO A 81 -8.05 -28.33 -21.13
CA PRO A 81 -7.16 -27.20 -21.32
C PRO A 81 -7.58 -26.39 -22.56
N ALA A 82 -7.44 -25.07 -22.50
CA ALA A 82 -7.72 -24.21 -23.65
C ALA A 82 -6.76 -24.45 -24.83
N THR A 83 -5.56 -24.97 -24.54
CA THR A 83 -4.54 -25.37 -25.52
C THR A 83 -3.99 -26.76 -25.18
N GLY A 84 -3.60 -27.54 -26.20
CA GLY A 84 -2.99 -28.86 -26.00
C GLY A 84 -3.97 -30.01 -25.70
N THR A 85 -3.44 -31.15 -25.25
CA THR A 85 -4.18 -32.40 -25.04
C THR A 85 -4.15 -32.87 -23.58
N PRO A 86 -5.28 -33.31 -23.00
CA PRO A 86 -5.32 -33.90 -21.66
C PRO A 86 -4.35 -35.08 -21.51
N GLY A 87 -3.64 -35.15 -20.38
CA GLY A 87 -2.69 -36.23 -20.08
C GLY A 87 -1.36 -36.17 -20.85
N LYS A 88 -1.10 -35.11 -21.63
CA LYS A 88 0.17 -34.91 -22.34
C LYS A 88 0.94 -33.73 -21.78
N PHE A 89 2.27 -33.79 -21.93
CA PHE A 89 3.13 -32.65 -21.70
C PHE A 89 2.98 -31.66 -22.86
N GLU A 90 2.73 -30.40 -22.53
CA GLU A 90 2.49 -29.33 -23.49
C GLU A 90 3.39 -28.13 -23.17
N MET A 91 3.72 -27.37 -24.21
CA MET A 91 4.48 -26.12 -24.13
C MET A 91 3.70 -25.04 -24.89
N THR A 92 3.62 -23.83 -24.36
CA THR A 92 2.86 -22.73 -24.98
C THR A 92 3.58 -21.39 -24.78
N GLU A 93 3.56 -20.53 -25.80
CA GLU A 93 4.03 -19.16 -25.69
C GLU A 93 3.09 -18.32 -24.82
N GLU A 94 3.64 -17.68 -23.80
CA GLU A 94 2.86 -16.92 -22.83
C GLU A 94 3.48 -15.56 -22.53
N ILE A 95 2.66 -14.65 -22.03
CA ILE A 95 3.06 -13.39 -21.44
C ILE A 95 2.96 -13.52 -19.92
N ARG A 96 4.08 -13.33 -19.23
CA ARG A 96 4.11 -12.93 -17.83
C ARG A 96 3.67 -11.47 -17.76
N LEU A 97 2.41 -11.23 -17.42
CA LEU A 97 1.79 -9.91 -17.29
C LEU A 97 1.84 -9.47 -15.83
N GLU A 98 2.43 -8.31 -15.54
CA GLU A 98 2.61 -7.82 -14.18
C GLU A 98 2.06 -6.40 -14.01
N MET A 99 1.23 -6.18 -12.99
CA MET A 99 0.63 -4.87 -12.70
C MET A 99 0.65 -4.57 -11.20
N ILE A 100 0.90 -3.30 -10.85
CA ILE A 100 0.74 -2.84 -9.46
C ILE A 100 -0.75 -2.68 -9.14
N CYS A 101 -1.17 -3.19 -7.99
CA CYS A 101 -2.55 -3.17 -7.53
C CYS A 101 -2.63 -2.61 -6.09
N PRO A 102 -3.48 -1.62 -5.81
CA PRO A 102 -3.74 -1.19 -4.44
C PRO A 102 -4.54 -2.25 -3.67
N ARG A 103 -4.37 -2.32 -2.35
CA ARG A 103 -5.03 -3.35 -1.51
C ARG A 103 -6.55 -3.35 -1.69
N GLU A 104 -7.15 -2.18 -1.83
CA GLU A 104 -8.60 -1.99 -1.94
C GLU A 104 -9.19 -2.55 -3.24
N SER A 105 -8.36 -2.74 -4.26
CA SER A 105 -8.76 -3.30 -5.56
C SER A 105 -8.35 -4.77 -5.74
N LEU A 106 -7.54 -5.33 -4.84
CA LEU A 106 -6.90 -6.63 -5.04
C LEU A 106 -7.91 -7.74 -5.31
N ASP A 107 -8.93 -7.89 -4.47
CA ASP A 107 -9.91 -8.97 -4.60
C ASP A 107 -10.70 -8.84 -5.91
N LYS A 108 -11.01 -7.61 -6.33
CA LYS A 108 -11.69 -7.35 -7.62
C LYS A 108 -10.81 -7.72 -8.81
N VAL A 109 -9.52 -7.42 -8.73
CA VAL A 109 -8.54 -7.74 -9.78
C VAL A 109 -8.34 -9.25 -9.88
N ILE A 110 -8.28 -9.97 -8.76
CA ILE A 110 -8.21 -11.44 -8.77
C ILE A 110 -9.46 -12.02 -9.42
N ASN A 111 -10.64 -11.60 -8.98
CA ASN A 111 -11.90 -12.12 -9.54
C ASN A 111 -12.02 -11.87 -11.05
N ILE A 112 -11.60 -10.70 -11.54
CA ILE A 112 -11.67 -10.42 -12.99
C ILE A 112 -10.66 -11.25 -13.79
N ILE A 113 -9.49 -11.58 -13.20
CA ILE A 113 -8.54 -12.49 -13.82
C ILE A 113 -9.20 -13.85 -14.02
N TYR A 114 -9.69 -14.47 -12.94
CA TYR A 114 -10.31 -15.80 -13.02
C TYR A 114 -11.56 -15.84 -13.92
N ALA A 115 -12.30 -14.74 -14.03
CA ALA A 115 -13.47 -14.66 -14.90
C ALA A 115 -13.15 -14.43 -16.39
N SER A 116 -11.99 -13.84 -16.70
CA SER A 116 -11.64 -13.43 -18.08
C SER A 116 -10.49 -14.23 -18.68
N HIS A 117 -9.79 -15.03 -17.88
CA HIS A 117 -8.66 -15.81 -18.33
C HIS A 117 -9.13 -17.01 -19.17
N PRO A 118 -8.44 -17.37 -20.26
CA PRO A 118 -8.84 -18.50 -21.12
C PRO A 118 -8.71 -19.86 -20.43
N TYR A 119 -7.80 -19.99 -19.48
CA TYR A 119 -7.59 -21.24 -18.73
C TYR A 119 -8.54 -21.38 -17.55
N GLU A 120 -8.96 -22.62 -17.29
CA GLU A 120 -9.82 -22.99 -16.15
C GLU A 120 -9.17 -22.65 -14.80
N GLU A 121 -7.86 -22.87 -14.68
CA GLU A 121 -7.06 -22.55 -13.50
C GLU A 121 -5.88 -21.64 -13.88
N PRO A 122 -6.05 -20.30 -13.86
CA PRO A 122 -4.99 -19.36 -14.19
C PRO A 122 -3.87 -19.37 -13.15
N ALA A 123 -2.61 -19.46 -13.61
CA ALA A 123 -1.46 -19.23 -12.75
C ALA A 123 -1.36 -17.73 -12.41
N CYS A 124 -1.68 -17.38 -11.16
CA CYS A 124 -1.67 -16.00 -10.66
C CYS A 124 -0.85 -15.90 -9.36
N GLU A 125 0.13 -15.01 -9.33
CA GLU A 125 1.00 -14.74 -8.17
C GLU A 125 0.71 -13.33 -7.61
N ILE A 126 0.76 -13.21 -6.28
CA ILE A 126 0.52 -11.95 -5.59
C ILE A 126 1.70 -11.65 -4.68
N TYR A 127 2.49 -10.65 -5.02
CA TYR A 127 3.63 -10.23 -4.22
C TYR A 127 3.28 -8.96 -3.44
N PRO A 128 3.39 -8.93 -2.11
CA PRO A 128 3.38 -7.68 -1.38
C PRO A 128 4.62 -6.87 -1.76
N VAL A 129 4.43 -5.61 -2.14
CA VAL A 129 5.52 -4.71 -2.53
C VAL A 129 5.40 -3.39 -1.82
N ILE A 130 6.55 -2.80 -1.53
CA ILE A 130 6.65 -1.44 -1.00
C ILE A 130 7.05 -0.56 -2.17
N VAL A 131 6.17 0.37 -2.56
CA VAL A 131 6.44 1.29 -3.68
C VAL A 131 6.58 2.70 -3.17
N LYS A 132 7.47 3.48 -3.79
CA LYS A 132 7.57 4.91 -3.50
C LYS A 132 6.31 5.62 -3.99
N GLU A 133 5.62 6.34 -3.12
CA GLU A 133 4.48 7.17 -3.52
C GLU A 133 4.91 8.64 -3.51
N THR A 134 4.54 9.36 -4.57
CA THR A 134 4.93 10.76 -4.78
C THR A 134 3.76 11.72 -4.57
N GLN A 135 2.53 11.20 -4.49
CA GLN A 135 1.34 12.01 -4.31
C GLN A 135 1.18 12.42 -2.85
N LEU A 136 1.18 13.74 -2.59
CA LEU A 136 0.96 14.28 -1.27
C LEU A 136 -0.44 13.91 -0.77
N HIS A 137 -0.54 13.55 0.51
CA HIS A 137 -1.82 13.27 1.14
C HIS A 137 -2.13 14.33 2.20
N LYS A 138 -3.32 14.94 2.15
CA LYS A 138 -3.76 15.94 3.15
C LYS A 138 -3.81 15.37 4.57
N ASP A 139 -3.92 14.04 4.67
CA ASP A 139 -3.97 13.31 5.93
C ASP A 139 -2.60 12.82 6.42
N THR A 140 -1.53 13.17 5.71
CA THR A 140 -0.15 12.78 6.04
C THR A 140 0.78 14.01 6.01
N ALA A 141 1.38 14.36 7.15
CA ALA A 141 2.23 15.55 7.25
C ALA A 141 3.34 15.43 8.30
N LEU A 142 4.46 16.09 8.02
CA LEU A 142 5.49 16.42 9.00
C LEU A 142 5.20 17.80 9.59
N ILE A 143 5.11 17.87 10.91
CA ILE A 143 4.84 19.08 11.67
C ILE A 143 6.09 19.43 12.48
N GLU A 144 6.48 20.70 12.41
CA GLU A 144 7.49 21.27 13.29
C GLU A 144 6.81 22.21 14.29
N LEU A 145 7.11 22.03 15.58
CA LEU A 145 6.58 22.86 16.67
C LEU A 145 7.60 23.91 17.09
N LYS A 146 7.12 25.10 17.48
CA LYS A 146 7.95 26.17 18.05
C LYS A 146 8.51 25.75 19.41
N LYS A 147 7.63 25.30 20.31
CA LYS A 147 7.95 24.76 21.64
C LYS A 147 7.70 23.25 21.68
N PRO A 148 8.59 22.46 22.30
CA PRO A 148 8.41 21.02 22.39
C PRO A 148 7.21 20.66 23.25
N VAL A 149 6.66 19.48 23.00
CA VAL A 149 5.60 18.86 23.82
C VAL A 149 6.12 17.60 24.50
N ILE A 150 5.54 17.25 25.65
CA ILE A 150 5.83 16.01 26.37
C ILE A 150 4.81 14.96 25.93
N LEU A 151 5.27 13.75 25.62
CA LEU A 151 4.43 12.68 25.08
C LEU A 151 3.25 12.34 26.00
N ASN A 152 3.49 12.24 27.31
CA ASN A 152 2.44 11.96 28.28
C ASN A 152 1.28 13.00 28.22
N ASP A 153 1.59 14.28 28.03
CA ASP A 153 0.57 15.32 27.92
C ASP A 153 -0.22 15.22 26.61
N VAL A 154 0.43 14.82 25.53
CA VAL A 154 -0.21 14.58 24.24
C VAL A 154 -1.20 13.42 24.35
N MET A 155 -0.77 12.30 24.96
CA MET A 155 -1.64 11.14 25.16
C MET A 155 -2.88 11.48 25.99
N LYS A 156 -2.71 12.20 27.12
CA LYS A 156 -3.83 12.67 27.95
C LYS A 156 -4.82 13.51 27.16
N LYS A 157 -4.34 14.41 26.29
CA LYS A 157 -5.20 15.26 25.44
C LYS A 157 -5.93 14.50 24.34
N MET A 158 -5.36 13.41 23.83
CA MET A 158 -5.93 12.69 22.68
C MET A 158 -7.16 11.85 23.03
N ASN A 159 -7.38 11.51 24.31
CA ASN A 159 -8.58 10.87 24.87
C ASN A 159 -9.23 9.81 23.94
N ARG A 160 -8.42 8.93 23.36
CA ARG A 160 -8.80 7.89 22.41
C ARG A 160 -8.14 6.57 22.81
N LYS A 161 -8.64 5.45 22.26
CA LYS A 161 -7.89 4.18 22.30
C LYS A 161 -6.55 4.42 21.59
N ILE A 162 -5.48 4.45 22.38
CA ILE A 162 -4.11 4.66 21.94
C ILE A 162 -3.36 3.36 22.18
N GLU A 163 -2.74 2.85 21.12
CA GLU A 163 -1.78 1.74 21.21
C GLU A 163 -0.35 2.29 21.13
N LEU A 164 0.54 1.69 21.92
CA LEU A 164 1.95 2.08 22.08
C LEU A 164 2.87 0.89 21.83
N PRO A 165 2.86 0.29 20.63
CA PRO A 165 3.63 -0.92 20.35
C PRO A 165 5.14 -0.67 20.58
N GLY A 166 5.76 -1.47 21.46
CA GLY A 166 7.20 -1.43 21.71
C GLY A 166 7.75 -0.15 22.37
N MET A 167 6.90 0.70 22.94
CA MET A 167 7.35 2.01 23.44
C MET A 167 8.04 1.95 24.81
N ASN A 168 9.26 2.47 24.90
CA ASN A 168 10.04 2.52 26.15
C ASN A 168 9.46 3.55 27.14
N ILE A 169 9.36 3.21 28.43
CA ILE A 169 8.86 4.10 29.51
C ILE A 169 9.61 5.45 29.55
N LYS A 170 10.91 5.47 29.24
CA LYS A 170 11.68 6.72 29.18
C LYS A 170 11.23 7.68 28.07
N ALA A 171 10.47 7.22 27.07
CA ALA A 171 9.94 8.07 26.00
C ALA A 171 8.80 8.99 26.48
N PHE A 172 8.08 8.61 27.52
CA PHE A 172 6.89 9.33 27.98
C PHE A 172 7.19 10.73 28.52
N SER A 173 8.36 10.91 29.14
CA SER A 173 8.83 12.19 29.68
C SER A 173 9.71 12.99 28.71
N LYS A 174 10.03 12.44 27.54
CA LYS A 174 10.84 13.13 26.53
C LYS A 174 10.05 14.25 25.85
N LYS A 175 10.81 15.25 25.39
CA LYS A 175 10.32 16.43 24.70
C LYS A 175 10.47 16.27 23.18
N TYR A 176 9.39 16.49 22.44
CA TYR A 176 9.33 16.33 20.99
C TYR A 176 8.94 17.66 20.32
N LYS A 177 9.70 18.08 19.33
CA LYS A 177 9.36 19.22 18.44
C LYS A 177 8.87 18.78 17.07
N ARG A 178 9.23 17.57 16.65
CA ARG A 178 8.90 17.02 15.34
C ARG A 178 7.79 16.00 15.52
N ILE A 179 6.70 16.19 14.80
CA ILE A 179 5.56 15.28 14.83
C ILE A 179 5.31 14.80 13.42
N PHE A 180 5.23 13.49 13.21
CA PHE A 180 4.74 12.90 11.97
C PHE A 180 3.33 12.40 12.19
N ILE A 181 2.38 12.88 11.39
CA ILE A 181 0.98 12.46 11.44
C ILE A 181 0.69 11.70 10.15
N ASP A 182 0.23 10.45 10.25
CA ASP A 182 -0.29 9.66 9.12
C ASP A 182 -1.66 9.06 9.46
N LEU A 183 -2.71 9.80 9.11
CA LEU A 183 -4.08 9.34 9.28
C LEU A 183 -4.59 8.55 8.07
N ALA A 184 -3.84 8.54 6.96
CA ALA A 184 -4.15 7.71 5.81
C ALA A 184 -3.89 6.22 6.08
N GLY A 185 -2.98 5.92 7.02
CA GLY A 185 -2.61 4.55 7.37
C GLY A 185 -1.84 3.84 6.25
N LYS A 186 -1.22 4.62 5.36
CA LYS A 186 -0.56 4.12 4.13
C LYS A 186 0.95 4.06 4.24
N THR A 187 1.56 4.65 5.26
CA THR A 187 3.02 4.67 5.43
C THR A 187 3.47 3.52 6.32
N GLU A 188 4.44 2.72 5.89
CA GLU A 188 5.15 1.80 6.80
C GLU A 188 6.07 2.57 7.77
N PHE A 189 6.14 2.10 9.03
CA PHE A 189 6.91 2.78 10.10
C PHE A 189 8.42 2.75 9.86
N SER A 190 8.94 1.67 9.29
CA SER A 190 10.35 1.42 9.02
C SER A 190 10.99 2.41 8.03
N ILE A 191 10.19 3.18 7.28
CA ILE A 191 10.68 4.07 6.22
C ILE A 191 10.09 5.49 6.32
N THR A 192 9.63 5.85 7.53
CA THR A 192 9.16 7.20 7.81
C THR A 192 10.32 8.18 7.61
N PRO A 193 10.17 9.34 6.94
CA PRO A 193 11.20 10.38 6.87
C PRO A 193 11.50 11.07 8.23
N ALA A 194 11.05 10.43 9.31
CA ALA A 194 11.26 10.83 10.68
C ALA A 194 12.72 10.56 11.06
N LYS A 195 13.38 11.62 11.52
CA LYS A 195 14.68 11.56 12.16
C LYS A 195 14.48 11.27 13.65
N GLU A 196 15.54 10.90 14.37
CA GLU A 196 15.51 10.76 15.84
C GLU A 196 14.74 11.91 16.52
N LYS A 197 14.02 11.57 17.60
CA LYS A 197 13.15 12.47 18.38
C LYS A 197 11.94 12.96 17.58
N THR A 198 11.35 12.10 16.77
CA THR A 198 10.06 12.37 16.12
C THR A 198 8.95 11.57 16.79
N LEU A 199 7.88 12.25 17.17
CA LEU A 199 6.66 11.59 17.63
C LEU A 199 5.81 11.21 16.41
N VAL A 200 5.47 9.94 16.27
CA VAL A 200 4.67 9.42 15.18
C VAL A 200 3.24 9.16 15.67
N ILE A 201 2.24 9.68 14.97
CA ILE A 201 0.82 9.46 15.23
C ILE A 201 0.20 8.87 13.97
N LYS A 202 -0.21 7.61 14.03
CA LYS A 202 -0.87 6.92 12.91
C LYS A 202 -2.29 6.52 13.23
N LYS A 203 -3.10 6.35 12.19
CA LYS A 203 -4.41 5.70 12.30
C LYS A 203 -4.36 4.33 11.62
N ILE A 204 -4.61 3.27 12.39
CA ILE A 204 -4.64 1.88 11.91
C ILE A 204 -5.96 1.28 12.39
N ASN A 205 -6.78 0.74 11.48
CA ASN A 205 -8.07 0.12 11.82
C ASN A 205 -8.96 0.96 12.75
N ASN A 206 -9.03 2.28 12.51
CA ASN A 206 -9.73 3.26 13.36
C ASN A 206 -9.14 3.52 14.77
N ILE A 207 -8.03 2.89 15.13
CA ILE A 207 -7.29 3.10 16.36
C ILE A 207 -6.12 4.07 16.10
N ILE A 208 -5.85 4.98 17.04
CA ILE A 208 -4.66 5.83 16.95
C ILE A 208 -3.49 5.08 17.56
N ASN A 209 -2.43 4.90 16.79
CA ASN A 209 -1.17 4.34 17.24
C ASN A 209 -0.16 5.49 17.42
N ILE A 210 0.56 5.48 18.54
CA ILE A 210 1.61 6.46 18.80
C ILE A 210 2.94 5.73 19.01
N GLU A 211 3.95 6.16 18.26
CA GLU A 211 5.31 5.61 18.33
C GLU A 211 6.34 6.74 18.38
N VAL A 212 7.57 6.40 18.75
CA VAL A 212 8.70 7.33 18.76
C VAL A 212 9.84 6.74 17.94
N ILE A 213 10.44 7.58 17.09
CA ILE A 213 11.68 7.29 16.33
C ILE A 213 12.80 8.12 16.93
#